data_AF-A0A2D5AI08-F1
#
_entry.id   AF-A0A2D5AI08-F1
#
_cell.length_a   1.000
_cell.length_b   1.000
_cell.length_c   1.000
_cell.angle_alpha   90.00
_cell.angle_beta   90.00
_cell.angle_gamma   90.00
#
_symmetry.space_group_name_H-M   'P 1'
#
loop_
_entity.id
_entity.type
_entity.pdbx_description
1 polymer ?
#
loop_
_entity_poly.entity_id
_entity_poly.type
_entity_poly.pdbx_seq_one_letter_code
_entity_poly.pdbx_strand_id
1 'polypeptide(L)' 'EGFVPKESFPWDQWAFDEDRVLFEGLRSGTKIGLGDPITIRVVAADLAKRQLEFEWLEDGGEAV' A
#
# COMPACT_ATOMS: atom_id res chain seq x y z
N GLU A 1 -14.06 3.99 -4.32
CA GLU A 1 -12.94 3.77 -3.38
C GLU A 1 -12.48 2.32 -3.54
N GLY A 2 -11.18 2.04 -3.39
CA GLY A 2 -10.65 0.68 -3.46
C GLY A 2 -9.69 0.42 -2.30
N PHE A 3 -9.34 -0.85 -2.11
CA PHE A 3 -8.64 -1.34 -0.92
C PHE A 3 -7.30 -1.93 -1.34
N VAL A 4 -6.23 -1.56 -0.62
CA VAL A 4 -4.91 -2.19 -0.76
C VAL A 4 -4.82 -3.27 0.33
N PRO A 5 -4.83 -4.56 -0.01
CA PRO A 5 -4.67 -5.61 0.99
C PRO A 5 -3.25 -5.58 1.58
N LYS A 6 -3.13 -5.93 2.86
CA LYS A 6 -1.83 -6.03 3.54
C LYS A 6 -0.88 -7.01 2.86
N GLU A 7 -1.41 -7.98 2.12
CA GLU A 7 -0.63 -8.95 1.33
C GLU A 7 0.10 -8.31 0.14
N SER A 8 -0.42 -7.20 -0.39
CA SER A 8 0.25 -6.39 -1.41
C SER A 8 1.29 -5.45 -0.84
N PHE A 9 1.48 -5.44 0.48
CA PHE A 9 2.54 -4.63 1.05
C PHE A 9 3.88 -5.26 0.69
N PRO A 10 4.91 -4.43 0.53
CA PRO A 10 6.25 -4.91 0.26
C PRO A 10 6.74 -5.87 1.35
N TRP A 11 7.78 -6.65 1.03
CA TRP A 11 8.33 -7.66 1.94
C TRP A 11 8.99 -7.04 3.17
N ASP A 12 8.14 -6.67 4.13
CA ASP A 12 8.52 -6.08 5.40
C ASP A 12 7.54 -6.54 6.50
N GLN A 13 7.95 -6.39 7.75
CA GLN A 13 7.10 -6.61 8.91
C GLN A 13 6.37 -5.30 9.24
N TRP A 14 5.11 -5.21 8.83
CA TRP A 14 4.31 -3.99 9.01
C TRP A 14 3.54 -4.00 10.33
N ALA A 15 3.79 -2.99 11.16
CA ALA A 15 3.04 -2.63 12.35
C ALA A 15 2.07 -1.48 12.05
N PHE A 16 0.85 -1.54 12.58
CA PHE A 16 -0.11 -0.45 12.49
C PHE A 16 -0.09 0.34 13.80
N ASP A 17 0.11 1.65 13.72
CA ASP A 17 0.02 2.59 14.82
C ASP A 17 -1.36 3.26 14.77
N GLU A 18 -2.23 2.89 15.71
CA GLU A 18 -3.62 3.39 15.78
C GLU A 18 -3.69 4.86 16.17
N ASP A 19 -2.74 5.34 16.97
CA ASP A 19 -2.70 6.71 17.50
C ASP A 19 -2.36 7.71 16.38
N ARG A 20 -1.46 7.29 15.47
CA ARG A 20 -1.00 8.07 14.32
C ARG A 20 -1.68 7.71 13.01
N VAL A 21 -2.47 6.65 12.99
CA VAL A 21 -3.16 6.10 11.80
C VAL A 21 -2.16 5.88 10.64
N LEU A 22 -1.08 5.16 10.94
CA LEU A 22 -0.02 4.86 9.97
C LEU A 22 0.48 3.42 10.08
N PHE A 23 1.04 2.94 8.98
CA PHE A 23 1.79 1.69 8.92
C PHE A 23 3.29 1.98 8.97
N GLU A 24 4.01 1.27 9.83
CA GLU A 24 5.47 1.31 9.93
C GLU A 24 6.05 -0.06 9.57
N GLY A 25 6.94 -0.08 8.58
CA GLY A 25 7.74 -1.24 8.23
C GLY A 25 8.91 -1.38 9.20
N LEU A 26 8.93 -2.45 9.98
CA LEU A 26 9.90 -2.65 11.07
C LEU A 26 11.31 -3.02 10.56
N ARG A 27 11.48 -3.51 9.32
CA ARG A 27 12.81 -3.73 8.71
C ARG A 27 13.26 -2.57 7.85
N SER A 28 12.37 -2.02 7.01
CA SER A 28 12.68 -0.93 6.09
C SER A 28 12.71 0.44 6.79
N GLY A 29 11.96 0.59 7.88
CA GLY A 29 11.72 1.88 8.55
C GLY A 29 10.73 2.77 7.79
N THR A 30 10.09 2.21 6.76
CA THR A 30 9.15 2.91 5.88
C THR A 30 7.85 3.22 6.62
N LYS A 31 7.34 4.45 6.53
CA LYS A 31 6.11 4.89 7.22
C LYS A 31 5.11 5.45 6.22
N ILE A 32 3.93 4.84 6.13
CA ILE A 32 2.84 5.34 5.28
C ILE A 32 1.64 5.62 6.16
N GLY A 33 1.26 6.89 6.22
CA GLY A 33 0.07 7.34 6.92
C GLY A 33 -1.10 7.55 5.99
N LEU A 34 -2.26 7.79 6.60
CA LEU A 34 -3.43 8.25 5.88
C LEU A 34 -3.17 9.66 5.31
N GLY A 35 -3.24 9.79 3.99
CA GLY A 35 -3.02 11.06 3.28
C GLY A 35 -1.67 11.16 2.57
N ASP A 36 -0.74 10.23 2.82
CA ASP A 36 0.51 10.14 2.07
C ASP A 36 0.25 9.70 0.62
N PRO A 37 0.88 10.35 -0.38
CA PRO A 37 0.79 9.91 -1.76
C PRO A 37 1.58 8.60 -1.93
N ILE A 38 0.93 7.58 -2.50
CA ILE A 38 1.56 6.30 -2.83
C ILE A 38 1.35 5.96 -4.30
N THR A 39 2.31 5.21 -4.86
CA THR A 39 2.21 4.67 -6.22
C THR A 39 1.51 3.32 -6.18
N ILE A 40 0.38 3.21 -6.85
CA ILE A 40 -0.41 1.97 -6.92
C ILE A 40 -0.54 1.48 -8.35
N ARG A 41 -0.61 0.15 -8.51
CA ARG A 41 -0.93 -0.53 -9.77
C ARG A 41 -2.28 -1.20 -9.64
N VAL A 42 -3.16 -0.98 -10.62
CA VAL A 42 -4.43 -1.71 -10.71
C VAL A 42 -4.15 -3.13 -11.19
N VAL A 43 -4.45 -4.12 -10.36
CA VAL A 43 -4.20 -5.55 -10.69
C VAL A 43 -5.47 -6.26 -11.16
N ALA A 44 -6.63 -5.86 -10.64
CA ALA A 44 -7.92 -6.38 -11.08
C ALA A 44 -9.04 -5.36 -10.86
N ALA A 45 -10.12 -5.51 -11.63
CA ALA A 45 -11.31 -4.68 -11.54
C ALA A 45 -12.56 -5.56 -11.57
N ASP A 46 -13.27 -5.65 -10.45
CA ASP A 46 -14.58 -6.29 -10.36
C ASP A 46 -15.65 -5.20 -10.59
N LEU A 47 -16.08 -5.09 -11.85
CA LEU A 47 -17.10 -4.10 -12.26
C LEU A 47 -18.49 -4.39 -11.69
N ALA A 48 -18.79 -5.65 -11.34
CA ALA A 48 -20.06 -6.02 -10.74
C ALA A 48 -20.16 -5.48 -9.31
N LYS A 49 -19.06 -5.56 -8.56
CA LYS A 49 -18.95 -4.99 -7.21
C LYS A 49 -18.50 -3.52 -7.19
N ARG A 50 -18.09 -2.99 -8.34
CA ARG A 50 -17.45 -1.66 -8.47
C ARG A 50 -16.22 -1.53 -7.56
N GLN A 51 -15.45 -2.61 -7.46
CA GLN A 51 -14.25 -2.69 -6.64
C GLN A 51 -13.02 -2.79 -7.53
N LEU A 52 -11.98 -2.08 -7.14
CA LEU A 52 -10.66 -2.14 -7.75
C LEU A 52 -9.71 -2.74 -6.74
N GLU A 53 -8.94 -3.73 -7.19
CA GLU A 53 -7.85 -4.33 -6.43
C GLU A 53 -6.55 -3.65 -6.85
N PHE A 54 -5.80 -3.20 -5.85
CA PHE A 54 -4.59 -2.43 -6.03
C PHE A 54 -3.42 -3.15 -5.38
N GLU A 55 -2.29 -3.10 -6.06
CA GLU A 55 -1.00 -3.49 -5.51
C GLU A 55 -0.15 -2.23 -5.29
N TRP A 56 0.52 -2.16 -4.15
CA TRP A 56 1.39 -1.04 -3.84
C TRP A 56 2.79 -1.29 -4.41
N LEU A 57 3.26 -0.35 -5.22
CA LEU A 57 4.64 -0.33 -5.73
C LEU A 57 5.50 0.52 -4.80
N GLU A 58 6.55 -0.06 -4.21
CA GLU A 58 7.63 0.75 -3.65
C GLU A 58 8.28 1.50 -4.80
N ASP A 59 8.47 2.82 -4.66
CA ASP A 59 9.34 3.58 -5.54
C ASP A 59 10.78 3.17 -5.26
N GLY A 60 11.15 1.97 -5.70
CA GLY A 60 12.54 1.63 -5.96
C GLY A 60 12.91 2.34 -7.24
N GLY A 61 13.42 3.57 -7.11
CA GLY A 61 13.81 4.39 -8.24
C GLY A 61 14.65 3.62 -9.26
N GLU A 62 14.07 3.38 -10.43
CA GLU A 62 14.65 3.55 -11.75
C GLU A 62 13.58 3.19 -12.79
N ALA A 63 12.95 4.21 -13.37
CA ALA A 63 12.38 4.05 -14.70
C ALA A 63 13.56 4.02 -15.67
N VAL A 64 14.01 2.82 -16.06
CA VAL A 64 14.91 2.61 -17.21
C VAL A 64 14.13 2.54 -18.52
#